data_AF-A0A0B8WH39-F1
#
_entry.id   AF-A0A0B8WH39-F1
#
_cell.length_a   1.000
_cell.length_b   1.000
_cell.length_c   1.000
_cell.angle_alpha   90.00
_cell.angle_beta   90.00
_cell.angle_gamma   90.00
#
_symmetry.space_group_name_H-M   'P 1'
#
loop_
_entity.id
_entity.type
_entity.pdbx_description
1 polymer ?
#
loop_
_entity_poly.entity_id
_entity_poly.type
_entity_poly.pdbx_seq_one_letter_code
_entity_poly.pdbx_strand_id
1 'polypeptide(L)'
;MLIYDALRKDHDEVKELLARLIELEETQTASPQRTKLIEQIVETLIPHARAEEAVLYNSLRMLKDSKDDAMHAYREHMEAEALLRVLQVQDKANMAWKTTARKLQSSLEHHIQEEENHLFMVAQGLFTDEEAEAMTDEFNDMKMEVSEKGFMGTTLDMITNLMPPAMSDALRSNNNRHVQ
;
A
#
# COMPACT_ATOMS: atom_id res chain seq x y z
N MET A 1 -5.55 20.06 7.25
CA MET A 1 -4.35 19.26 6.84
C MET A 1 -4.74 18.60 5.54
N LEU A 2 -3.94 18.75 4.49
CA LEU A 2 -4.33 18.27 3.16
C LEU A 2 -3.92 16.80 3.00
N ILE A 3 -4.59 16.08 2.09
CA ILE A 3 -4.29 14.66 1.85
C ILE A 3 -2.82 14.43 1.48
N TYR A 4 -2.22 15.37 0.75
CA TYR A 4 -0.80 15.33 0.38
C TYR A 4 0.13 15.31 1.60
N ASP A 5 -0.24 15.99 2.69
CA ASP A 5 0.55 16.00 3.93
C ASP A 5 0.41 14.67 4.66
N ALA A 6 -0.79 14.08 4.65
CA ALA A 6 -1.05 12.78 5.24
C ALA A 6 -0.29 11.66 4.52
N LEU A 7 -0.28 11.67 3.19
CA LEU A 7 0.45 10.72 2.36
C LEU A 7 1.97 10.84 2.57
N ARG A 8 2.53 12.07 2.54
CA ARG A 8 3.96 12.29 2.83
C ARG A 8 4.39 11.76 4.19
N LYS A 9 3.53 11.93 5.20
CA LYS A 9 3.81 11.42 6.54
C LYS A 9 3.94 9.90 6.55
N ASP A 10 3.04 9.19 5.86
CA ASP A 10 3.12 7.74 5.72
C ASP A 10 4.34 7.31 4.90
N HIS A 11 4.68 8.07 3.85
CA HIS A 11 5.90 7.83 3.06
C HIS A 11 7.15 7.91 3.93
N ASP A 12 7.28 8.96 4.73
CA ASP A 12 8.41 9.15 5.63
C ASP A 12 8.52 8.03 6.66
N GLU A 13 7.39 7.58 7.20
CA GLU A 13 7.34 6.45 8.13
C GLU A 13 7.80 5.14 7.48
N VAL A 14 7.28 4.79 6.30
CA VAL A 14 7.68 3.53 5.63
C VAL A 14 9.13 3.56 5.15
N LYS A 15 9.63 4.73 4.71
CA LYS A 15 11.05 4.94 4.35
C LYS A 15 11.95 4.69 5.57
N GLU A 16 11.59 5.23 6.74
CA GLU A 16 12.35 5.01 7.98
C GLU A 16 12.36 3.53 8.39
N LEU A 17 11.19 2.88 8.37
CA LEU A 17 11.05 1.47 8.73
C LEU A 17 11.88 0.56 7.82
N LEU A 18 11.89 0.82 6.50
CA LEU A 18 12.69 0.08 5.53
C LEU A 18 14.19 0.29 5.72
N ALA A 19 14.62 1.54 5.97
CA ALA A 19 16.02 1.83 6.26
C ALA A 19 16.49 1.02 7.48
N ARG A 20 15.72 1.06 8.57
CA ARG A 20 16.00 0.30 9.80
C ARG A 20 16.00 -1.21 9.58
N LEU A 21 15.11 -1.73 8.72
CA LEU A 21 15.09 -3.14 8.36
C LEU A 21 16.38 -3.52 7.63
N ILE A 22 16.81 -2.73 6.64
CA ILE A 22 17.97 -3.01 5.80
C ILE A 22 19.29 -2.94 6.59
N GLU A 23 19.35 -2.10 7.62
CA GLU A 23 20.49 -2.00 8.54
C GLU A 23 20.69 -3.25 9.41
N LEU A 24 19.65 -4.08 9.62
CA LEU A 24 19.81 -5.32 10.39
C LEU A 24 20.81 -6.26 9.74
N GLU A 25 21.58 -7.00 10.54
CA GLU A 25 22.44 -8.05 10.01
C GLU A 25 21.63 -9.23 9.46
N GLU A 26 22.08 -9.79 8.33
CA GLU A 26 21.44 -10.98 7.76
C GLU A 26 22.00 -12.22 8.46
N THR A 27 21.21 -12.78 9.36
CA THR A 27 21.58 -13.98 10.12
C THR A 27 20.78 -15.20 9.65
N GLN A 28 21.22 -16.40 10.04
CA GLN A 28 20.59 -17.67 9.63
C GLN A 28 19.18 -17.87 10.21
N THR A 29 18.75 -17.05 11.18
CA THR A 29 17.44 -17.16 11.84
C THR A 29 16.77 -15.80 11.92
N ALA A 30 15.44 -15.77 11.85
CA ALA A 30 14.67 -14.57 12.13
C ALA A 30 15.00 -14.01 13.51
N SER A 31 15.41 -12.75 13.57
CA SER A 31 15.40 -12.03 14.84
C SER A 31 13.99 -11.51 15.11
N PRO A 32 13.53 -11.47 16.38
CA PRO A 32 12.26 -10.84 16.72
C PRO A 32 12.15 -9.39 16.22
N GLN A 33 13.29 -8.68 16.13
CA GLN A 33 13.36 -7.33 15.59
C GLN A 33 13.07 -7.28 14.08
N ARG A 34 13.56 -8.25 13.30
CA ARG A 34 13.29 -8.34 11.86
C ARG A 34 11.79 -8.56 11.61
N THR A 35 11.20 -9.54 12.28
CA THR A 35 9.77 -9.83 12.18
C THR A 35 8.94 -8.61 12.55
N LYS A 36 9.27 -7.95 13.67
CA LYS A 36 8.57 -6.73 14.10
C LYS A 36 8.65 -5.60 13.07
N LEU A 37 9.82 -5.34 12.48
CA LEU A 37 9.94 -4.28 11.46
C LEU A 37 9.14 -4.62 10.20
N ILE A 38 9.14 -5.89 9.78
CA ILE A 38 8.34 -6.32 8.63
C ILE A 38 6.85 -6.17 8.92
N GLU A 39 6.39 -6.54 10.13
CA GLU A 39 5.00 -6.32 10.55
C GLU A 39 4.63 -4.83 10.53
N GLN A 40 5.49 -3.95 11.05
CA GLN A 40 5.27 -2.51 11.00
C GLN A 40 5.20 -1.98 9.56
N ILE A 41 6.10 -2.43 8.66
CA ILE A 41 6.04 -2.04 7.24
C ILE A 41 4.73 -2.47 6.61
N VAL A 42 4.20 -3.66 6.96
CA VAL A 42 2.92 -4.14 6.45
C VAL A 42 1.75 -3.30 6.97
N GLU A 43 1.76 -3.00 8.26
CA GLU A 43 0.74 -2.19 8.93
C GLU A 43 0.73 -0.73 8.44
N THR A 44 1.87 -0.21 7.96
CA THR A 44 1.94 1.12 7.35
C THR A 44 1.54 1.06 5.87
N LEU A 45 2.19 0.19 5.08
CA LEU A 45 2.13 0.24 3.61
C LEU A 45 0.79 -0.25 3.03
N ILE A 46 0.20 -1.31 3.60
CA ILE A 46 -1.04 -1.88 3.03
C ILE A 46 -2.24 -0.95 3.22
N PRO A 47 -2.50 -0.41 4.43
CA PRO A 47 -3.58 0.56 4.62
C PRO A 47 -3.35 1.83 3.79
N HIS A 48 -2.11 2.33 3.74
CA HIS A 48 -1.74 3.49 2.95
C HIS A 48 -2.11 3.30 1.47
N ALA A 49 -1.57 2.26 0.82
CA ALA A 49 -1.78 2.00 -0.60
C ALA A 49 -3.27 1.85 -0.95
N ARG A 50 -4.03 1.15 -0.10
CA ARG A 50 -5.48 0.94 -0.32
C ARG A 50 -6.29 2.20 -0.15
N ALA A 51 -5.99 3.01 0.85
CA ALA A 51 -6.68 4.28 1.07
C ALA A 51 -6.38 5.30 -0.03
N GLU A 52 -5.13 5.35 -0.49
CA GLU A 52 -4.75 6.19 -1.61
C GLU A 52 -5.42 5.78 -2.92
N GLU A 53 -5.43 4.49 -3.24
CA GLU A 53 -6.13 3.96 -4.41
C GLU A 53 -7.62 4.31 -4.37
N ALA A 54 -8.24 4.18 -3.19
CA ALA A 54 -9.66 4.39 -2.98
C ALA A 54 -10.06 5.87 -3.09
N VAL A 55 -9.23 6.77 -2.57
CA VAL A 55 -9.56 8.19 -2.43
C VAL A 55 -8.91 9.02 -3.53
N LEU A 56 -7.58 9.02 -3.63
CA LEU A 56 -6.85 9.89 -4.56
C LEU A 56 -6.94 9.38 -5.99
N TYR A 57 -6.55 8.12 -6.24
CA TYR A 57 -6.47 7.60 -7.62
C TYR A 57 -7.84 7.47 -8.26
N ASN A 58 -8.86 7.07 -7.50
CA ASN A 58 -10.23 7.02 -7.99
C ASN A 58 -10.79 8.41 -8.34
N SER A 59 -10.45 9.43 -7.56
CA SER A 59 -10.83 10.81 -7.87
C SER A 59 -10.12 11.31 -9.14
N LEU A 60 -8.84 10.98 -9.31
CA LEU A 60 -8.05 11.36 -10.47
C LEU A 60 -8.51 10.65 -11.75
N ARG A 61 -8.73 9.34 -11.76
CA ARG A 61 -9.13 8.59 -12.98
C ARG A 61 -10.48 8.99 -13.56
N MET A 62 -11.33 9.68 -12.80
CA MET A 62 -12.59 10.23 -13.30
C MET A 62 -12.35 11.43 -14.23
N LEU A 63 -11.15 11.99 -14.21
CA LEU A 63 -10.70 13.08 -15.05
C LEU A 63 -9.87 12.52 -16.20
N LYS A 64 -10.13 12.99 -17.41
CA LYS A 64 -9.66 12.36 -18.65
C LYS A 64 -8.13 12.39 -18.79
N ASP A 65 -7.48 13.42 -18.25
CA ASP A 65 -6.06 13.70 -18.49
C ASP A 65 -5.12 13.08 -17.44
N SER A 66 -5.63 12.60 -16.30
CA SER A 66 -4.84 12.01 -15.20
C SER A 66 -5.05 10.50 -15.03
N LYS A 67 -5.83 9.88 -15.94
CA LYS A 67 -6.14 8.45 -15.89
C LYS A 67 -4.91 7.56 -16.06
N ASP A 68 -4.01 7.91 -16.98
CA ASP A 68 -2.84 7.09 -17.27
C ASP A 68 -1.83 7.11 -16.10
N ASP A 69 -1.68 8.27 -15.46
CA ASP A 69 -0.85 8.43 -14.24
C ASP A 69 -1.39 7.58 -13.08
N ALA A 70 -2.70 7.66 -12.80
CA ALA A 70 -3.33 6.85 -11.76
C ALA A 70 -3.20 5.34 -12.02
N MET A 71 -3.31 4.91 -13.29
CA MET A 71 -3.12 3.50 -13.65
C MET A 71 -1.66 3.05 -13.55
N HIS A 72 -0.70 3.96 -13.77
CA HIS A 72 0.71 3.67 -13.55
C HIS A 72 0.99 3.49 -12.07
N ALA A 73 0.56 4.42 -11.23
CA ALA A 73 0.74 4.36 -9.78
C ALA A 73 0.13 3.09 -9.17
N TYR A 74 -1.07 2.69 -9.63
CA TYR A 74 -1.68 1.42 -9.23
C TYR A 74 -0.80 0.19 -9.53
N ARG A 75 -0.09 0.18 -10.65
CA ARG A 75 0.80 -0.95 -10.99
C ARG A 75 2.02 -0.99 -10.07
N GLU A 76 2.55 0.16 -9.70
CA GLU A 76 3.67 0.26 -8.76
C GLU A 76 3.27 -0.21 -7.36
N HIS A 77 2.07 0.15 -6.89
CA HIS A 77 1.49 -0.40 -5.67
C HIS A 77 1.44 -1.93 -5.68
N MET A 78 0.95 -2.52 -6.78
CA MET A 78 0.86 -3.96 -6.93
C MET A 78 2.25 -4.64 -6.91
N GLU A 79 3.27 -4.00 -7.49
CA GLU A 79 4.66 -4.50 -7.44
C GLU A 79 5.23 -4.42 -6.02
N ALA A 80 5.08 -3.27 -5.35
CA ALA A 80 5.54 -3.08 -3.98
C ALA A 80 4.86 -4.06 -3.00
N GLU A 81 3.55 -4.25 -3.11
CA GLU A 81 2.81 -5.21 -2.30
C GLU A 81 3.26 -6.65 -2.55
N ALA A 82 3.52 -7.02 -3.82
CA ALA A 82 4.05 -8.35 -4.13
C ALA A 82 5.41 -8.59 -3.48
N LEU A 83 6.33 -7.61 -3.56
CA LEU A 83 7.64 -7.67 -2.90
C LEU A 83 7.50 -7.77 -1.37
N LEU A 84 6.59 -7.00 -0.77
CA LEU A 84 6.31 -7.05 0.66
C LEU A 84 5.79 -8.44 1.10
N ARG A 85 4.91 -9.06 0.31
CA ARG A 85 4.41 -10.41 0.59
C ARG A 85 5.51 -11.46 0.49
N VAL A 86 6.40 -11.35 -0.51
CA VAL A 86 7.58 -12.20 -0.61
C VAL A 86 8.46 -12.03 0.63
N LEU A 87 8.68 -10.79 1.08
CA LEU A 87 9.46 -10.49 2.27
C LEU A 87 8.87 -11.11 3.55
N GLN A 88 7.55 -11.07 3.73
CA GLN A 88 6.86 -11.74 4.85
C GLN A 88 7.03 -13.26 4.83
N VAL A 89 6.98 -13.88 3.64
CA VAL A 89 7.20 -15.33 3.49
C VAL A 89 8.66 -15.68 3.79
N GLN A 90 9.61 -14.89 3.28
CA GLN A 90 11.03 -15.07 3.54
C GLN A 90 11.36 -14.97 5.04
N ASP A 91 10.72 -14.02 5.75
CA ASP A 91 10.89 -13.90 7.19
C ASP A 91 10.45 -15.17 7.94
N LYS A 92 9.21 -15.61 7.68
CA LYS A 92 8.62 -16.81 8.30
C LYS A 92 9.39 -18.10 7.97
N ALA A 93 9.93 -18.19 6.77
CA ALA A 93 10.70 -19.34 6.29
C ALA A 93 12.21 -19.25 6.62
N ASN A 94 12.67 -18.20 7.32
CA ASN A 94 14.08 -17.94 7.60
C ASN A 94 14.97 -17.93 6.33
N MET A 95 14.44 -17.40 5.23
CA MET A 95 15.17 -17.27 3.96
C MET A 95 15.94 -15.95 3.89
N ALA A 96 16.87 -15.85 2.93
CA ALA A 96 17.51 -14.59 2.58
C ALA A 96 16.45 -13.55 2.18
N TRP A 97 16.56 -12.35 2.74
CA TRP A 97 15.50 -11.33 2.71
C TRP A 97 16.04 -9.96 2.29
N LYS A 98 17.33 -9.68 2.51
CA LYS A 98 17.92 -8.35 2.23
C LYS A 98 17.75 -7.91 0.78
N THR A 99 17.92 -8.83 -0.18
CA THR A 99 17.74 -8.51 -1.60
C THR A 99 16.31 -8.08 -1.91
N THR A 100 15.30 -8.76 -1.34
CA THR A 100 13.88 -8.39 -1.51
C THR A 100 13.58 -7.05 -0.84
N ALA A 101 14.08 -6.83 0.39
CA ALA A 101 13.91 -5.57 1.10
C ALA A 101 14.50 -4.38 0.32
N ARG A 102 15.69 -4.54 -0.28
CA ARG A 102 16.29 -3.49 -1.13
C ARG A 102 15.51 -3.24 -2.42
N LYS A 103 14.94 -4.28 -3.03
CA LYS A 103 14.06 -4.12 -4.19
C LYS A 103 12.79 -3.36 -3.82
N LEU A 104 12.16 -3.73 -2.69
CA LEU A 104 11.00 -3.03 -2.15
C LEU A 104 11.32 -1.55 -1.88
N GLN A 105 12.45 -1.27 -1.24
CA GLN A 105 12.93 0.10 -1.02
C GLN A 105 13.04 0.87 -2.34
N SER A 106 13.75 0.34 -3.32
CA SER A 106 13.95 1.03 -4.61
C SER A 106 12.64 1.25 -5.37
N SER A 107 11.71 0.29 -5.30
CA SER A 107 10.38 0.40 -5.92
C SER A 107 9.56 1.50 -5.25
N LEU A 108 9.55 1.56 -3.91
CA LEU A 108 8.84 2.61 -3.17
C LEU A 108 9.49 3.98 -3.33
N GLU A 109 10.82 4.08 -3.34
CA GLU A 109 11.51 5.36 -3.56
C GLU A 109 11.17 5.94 -4.94
N HIS A 110 11.11 5.10 -5.99
CA HIS A 110 10.69 5.54 -7.32
C HIS A 110 9.23 6.01 -7.31
N HIS A 111 8.34 5.17 -6.78
CA HIS A 111 6.91 5.45 -6.70
C HIS A 111 6.60 6.76 -5.95
N ILE A 112 7.14 6.90 -4.73
CA ILE A 112 6.99 8.11 -3.90
C ILE A 112 7.52 9.34 -4.63
N GLN A 113 8.65 9.21 -5.34
CA GLN A 113 9.22 10.33 -6.08
C GLN A 113 8.30 10.79 -7.22
N GLU A 114 7.77 9.87 -8.03
CA GLU A 114 6.85 10.21 -9.11
C GLU A 114 5.56 10.82 -8.55
N GLU A 115 5.03 10.23 -7.49
CA GLU A 115 3.80 10.71 -6.88
C GLU A 115 3.94 12.11 -6.27
N GLU A 116 4.93 12.34 -5.41
CA GLU A 116 5.10 13.62 -4.72
C GLU A 116 5.48 14.77 -5.66
N ASN A 117 6.21 14.47 -6.74
CA ASN A 117 6.70 15.49 -7.68
C ASN A 117 5.80 15.68 -8.89
N HIS A 118 4.94 14.72 -9.23
CA HIS A 118 4.07 14.82 -10.40
C HIS A 118 2.60 14.71 -10.01
N LEU A 119 2.19 13.59 -9.43
CA LEU A 119 0.77 13.32 -9.16
C LEU A 119 0.16 14.32 -8.18
N PHE A 120 0.88 14.70 -7.13
CA PHE A 120 0.41 15.70 -6.17
C PHE A 120 0.26 17.09 -6.81
N MET A 121 1.14 17.48 -7.73
CA MET A 121 0.99 18.75 -8.45
C MET A 121 -0.26 18.74 -9.34
N VAL A 122 -0.51 17.62 -10.03
CA VAL A 122 -1.72 17.43 -10.84
C VAL A 122 -2.96 17.53 -9.96
N ALA A 123 -2.99 16.81 -8.83
CA ALA A 123 -4.10 16.84 -7.89
C ALA A 123 -4.35 18.23 -7.28
N GLN A 124 -3.28 18.97 -6.91
CA GLN A 124 -3.38 20.35 -6.42
C GLN A 124 -3.97 21.33 -7.45
N GLY A 125 -3.81 21.04 -8.74
CA GLY A 125 -4.44 21.83 -9.81
C GLY A 125 -5.92 21.49 -10.05
N LEU A 126 -6.41 20.38 -9.48
CA LEU A 126 -7.73 19.81 -9.74
C LEU A 126 -8.69 19.94 -8.56
N PHE A 127 -8.18 19.84 -7.34
CA PHE A 127 -8.97 19.88 -6.11
C PHE A 127 -8.73 21.19 -5.35
N THR A 128 -9.80 21.74 -4.80
CA THR A 128 -9.73 22.83 -3.82
C THR A 128 -9.12 22.35 -2.50
N ASP A 129 -8.67 23.28 -1.67
CA ASP A 129 -8.16 22.95 -0.33
C ASP A 129 -9.24 22.25 0.51
N GLU A 130 -10.51 22.70 0.43
CA GLU A 130 -11.63 22.07 1.13
C GLU A 130 -11.89 20.62 0.68
N GLU A 131 -11.80 20.34 -0.63
CA GLU A 131 -11.91 18.97 -1.15
C GLU A 131 -10.73 18.12 -0.69
N ALA A 132 -9.51 18.65 -0.74
CA ALA A 132 -8.31 17.95 -0.30
C ALA A 132 -8.30 17.68 1.22
N GLU A 133 -8.95 18.53 2.03
CA GLU A 133 -9.18 18.26 3.46
C GLU A 133 -10.19 17.14 3.68
N ALA A 134 -11.32 17.14 2.95
CA ALA A 134 -12.29 16.04 3.02
C ALA A 134 -11.68 14.70 2.61
N MET A 135 -10.83 14.70 1.57
CA MET A 135 -10.08 13.52 1.15
C MET A 135 -9.14 12.99 2.24
N THR A 136 -8.58 13.86 3.10
CA THR A 136 -7.77 13.43 4.25
C THR A 136 -8.60 12.60 5.23
N ASP A 137 -9.83 13.01 5.52
CA ASP A 137 -10.71 12.30 6.43
C ASP A 137 -11.08 10.93 5.86
N GLU A 138 -11.49 10.88 4.58
CA GLU A 138 -11.79 9.62 3.88
C GLU A 138 -10.58 8.68 3.83
N PHE A 139 -9.39 9.22 3.59
CA PHE A 139 -8.14 8.46 3.58
C PHE A 139 -7.87 7.81 4.93
N ASN A 140 -8.01 8.56 6.03
CA ASN A 140 -7.79 8.04 7.38
C ASN A 140 -8.83 6.98 7.77
N ASP A 141 -10.10 7.20 7.41
CA ASP A 141 -11.18 6.23 7.65
C ASP A 141 -10.93 4.92 6.90
N MET A 142 -10.54 5.00 5.62
CA MET A 142 -10.21 3.82 4.84
C MET A 142 -8.99 3.08 5.39
N LYS A 143 -7.94 3.81 5.84
CA LYS A 143 -6.79 3.17 6.51
C LYS A 143 -7.21 2.37 7.74
N MET A 144 -8.11 2.91 8.56
CA MET A 144 -8.62 2.18 9.72
C MET A 144 -9.36 0.90 9.29
N GLU A 145 -10.26 0.99 8.30
CA GLU A 145 -11.01 -0.17 7.81
C GLU A 145 -10.08 -1.27 7.26
N VAL A 146 -9.06 -0.89 6.49
CA VAL A 146 -8.07 -1.84 5.94
C VAL A 146 -7.23 -2.47 7.05
N SER A 147 -6.86 -1.69 8.07
CA SER A 147 -6.09 -2.19 9.21
C SER A 147 -6.88 -3.24 10.01
N GLU A 148 -8.19 -3.04 10.18
CA GLU A 148 -9.08 -3.99 10.88
C GLU A 148 -9.21 -5.34 10.16
N LYS A 149 -9.10 -5.38 8.83
CA LYS A 149 -9.16 -6.62 8.03
C LYS A 149 -7.96 -7.54 8.29
N GLY A 150 -6.83 -6.98 8.69
CA GLY A 150 -5.59 -7.71 8.94
C GLY A 150 -5.02 -8.46 7.74
N PHE A 151 -3.96 -9.23 7.96
CA PHE A 151 -3.20 -9.90 6.88
C PHE A 151 -4.04 -10.85 6.01
N MET A 152 -4.90 -11.68 6.60
CA MET A 152 -5.67 -12.66 5.82
C MET A 152 -6.76 -12.00 4.99
N GLY A 153 -7.41 -10.94 5.51
CA GLY A 153 -8.41 -10.18 4.78
C GLY A 153 -7.79 -9.48 3.56
N THR A 154 -6.70 -8.74 3.76
CA THR A 154 -6.03 -8.02 2.66
C THR A 154 -5.41 -8.96 1.63
N THR A 155 -4.95 -10.14 2.04
CA THR A 155 -4.48 -11.20 1.12
C THR A 155 -5.62 -11.74 0.25
N LEU A 156 -6.79 -11.99 0.84
CA LEU A 156 -7.95 -12.48 0.10
C LEU A 156 -8.44 -11.43 -0.91
N ASP A 157 -8.42 -10.15 -0.55
CA ASP A 157 -8.78 -9.05 -1.44
C ASP A 157 -7.85 -8.96 -2.65
N MET A 158 -6.52 -9.03 -2.42
CA MET A 158 -5.54 -9.05 -3.51
C MET A 158 -5.78 -10.23 -4.46
N ILE A 159 -5.94 -11.44 -3.93
CA ILE A 159 -6.20 -12.64 -4.74
C ILE A 159 -7.50 -12.47 -5.54
N THR A 160 -8.56 -11.94 -4.90
CA THR A 160 -9.85 -11.67 -5.53
C THR A 160 -9.74 -10.68 -6.68
N ASN A 161 -8.94 -9.63 -6.53
CA ASN A 161 -8.73 -8.62 -7.56
C ASN A 161 -7.89 -9.13 -8.74
N LEU A 162 -7.06 -10.16 -8.53
CA LEU A 162 -6.29 -10.82 -9.59
C LEU A 162 -7.08 -11.88 -10.36
N MET A 163 -8.26 -12.28 -9.87
CA MET A 163 -9.09 -13.30 -10.50
C MET A 163 -10.06 -12.75 -11.56
N PRO A 164 -10.46 -13.56 -12.56
CA PRO A 164 -11.54 -13.19 -13.47
C PRO A 164 -12.86 -12.92 -12.74
N PRO A 165 -13.73 -12.01 -13.22
CA PRO A 165 -14.98 -11.62 -12.57
C PRO A 165 -15.89 -12.80 -12.18
N ALA A 166 -16.00 -13.80 -13.05
CA ALA A 166 -16.83 -14.98 -12.81
C ALA A 166 -16.37 -15.81 -11.59
N MET A 167 -15.08 -15.74 -11.21
CA MET A 167 -14.54 -16.43 -10.03
C MET A 167 -14.61 -15.56 -8.77
N SER A 168 -14.38 -14.25 -8.89
CA SER A 168 -14.43 -13.34 -7.74
C SER A 168 -15.86 -13.20 -7.17
N ASP A 169 -16.88 -13.17 -8.03
CA ASP A 169 -18.30 -13.11 -7.62
C ASP A 169 -18.73 -14.34 -6.81
N ALA A 170 -18.20 -15.52 -7.14
CA ALA A 170 -18.48 -16.76 -6.43
C ALA A 170 -17.89 -16.76 -5.01
N LEU A 171 -16.72 -16.16 -4.80
CA LEU A 171 -16.08 -16.07 -3.47
C LEU A 171 -16.74 -15.00 -2.59
N ARG A 172 -17.06 -13.83 -3.16
CA ARG A 172 -17.78 -12.76 -2.46
C ARG A 172 -19.17 -13.20 -2.00
N SER A 173 -19.89 -13.96 -2.81
CA SER A 173 -21.20 -14.50 -2.46
C SER A 173 -21.17 -15.60 -1.39
N ASN A 174 -20.07 -16.36 -1.28
CA ASN A 174 -19.92 -17.39 -0.24
C ASN A 174 -19.54 -16.80 1.13
N ASN A 175 -18.74 -15.72 1.16
CA ASN A 175 -18.34 -15.08 2.42
C ASN A 175 -19.53 -14.37 3.12
N ASN A 176 -20.49 -13.84 2.35
CA ASN A 176 -21.74 -13.26 2.88
C ASN A 176 -22.73 -14.29 3.45
N ARG A 177 -22.51 -15.60 3.28
CA ARG A 177 -23.37 -16.66 3.82
C ARG A 177 -22.95 -17.16 5.21
N HIS A 178 -21.83 -16.68 5.76
CA HIS A 178 -21.34 -17.07 7.08
C HIS A 178 -21.48 -15.97 8.15
N VAL A 179 -22.22 -14.90 7.85
CA VAL A 179 -22.53 -13.79 8.77
C VAL A 179 -24.04 -13.68 9.06
N GLN A 180 -24.81 -14.77 8.91
CA GLN A 180 -26.20 -14.87 9.38
C GLN A 180 -26.38 -16.05 10.33
#